data_AF-J9GMM5-F1
#
_entry.id   AF-J9GMM5-F1
#
_cell.length_a   1.000
_cell.length_b   1.000
_cell.length_c   1.000
_cell.angle_alpha   90.00
_cell.angle_beta   90.00
_cell.angle_gamma   90.00
#
_symmetry.space_group_name_H-M   'P 1'
#
loop_
_entity.id
_entity.type
_entity.pdbx_description
1 polymer ?
#
loop_
_entity_poly.entity_id
_entity_poly.type
_entity_poly.pdbx_seq_one_letter_code
_entity_poly.pdbx_strand_id
1 'polypeptide(L)'
;MSVEMIVARARNGVIGANNQMLWHIPEDFKHFKSTTMGCPILMGRKTWESIGRPLPGRKNVVITRQEAYEAPGAVCVSSLEEGLALVADE
;
A
#
# COMPACT_ATOMS: atom_id res chain seq x y z
N MET A 1 13.42 7.19 11.79
CA MET A 1 12.55 6.58 10.77
C MET A 1 12.76 5.07 10.78
N SER A 2 11.70 4.28 10.99
CA SER A 2 11.71 2.84 10.78
C SER A 2 10.90 2.49 9.54
N VAL A 3 11.30 1.42 8.84
CA VAL A 3 10.57 0.91 7.67
C VAL A 3 9.99 -0.44 8.05
N GLU A 4 8.66 -0.51 8.07
CA GLU A 4 7.91 -1.71 8.44
C GLU A 4 7.23 -2.32 7.23
N MET A 5 7.13 -3.65 7.20
CA MET A 5 6.37 -4.39 6.19
C MET A 5 5.20 -5.10 6.85
N ILE A 6 4.02 -4.96 6.27
CA ILE A 6 2.79 -5.64 6.70
C ILE A 6 2.20 -6.44 5.54
N VAL A 7 1.92 -7.73 5.76
CA VAL A 7 1.44 -8.64 4.72
C VAL A 7 0.59 -9.76 5.31
N ALA A 8 -0.55 -10.05 4.68
CA ALA A 8 -1.31 -11.27 4.91
C ALA A 8 -0.80 -12.39 3.99
N ARG A 9 -0.39 -13.52 4.56
CA ARG A 9 0.29 -14.61 3.83
C ARG A 9 -0.31 -15.97 4.23
N ALA A 10 -0.72 -16.76 3.24
CA ALA A 10 -1.16 -18.13 3.45
C ALA A 10 0.02 -19.04 3.88
N ARG A 11 -0.29 -20.23 4.42
CA ARG A 11 0.73 -21.20 4.87
C ARG A 11 1.72 -21.61 3.78
N ASN A 12 1.27 -21.66 2.53
CA ASN A 12 2.10 -21.95 1.34
C ASN A 12 2.80 -20.71 0.77
N GLY A 13 2.66 -19.56 1.41
CA GLY A 13 3.31 -18.31 1.05
C GLY A 13 2.58 -17.43 0.05
N VAL A 14 1.39 -17.83 -0.41
CA VAL A 14 0.57 -17.02 -1.31
C VAL A 14 0.07 -15.76 -0.59
N ILE A 15 0.04 -14.63 -1.30
CA ILE A 15 -0.47 -13.33 -0.82
C ILE A 15 -1.63 -12.78 -1.67
N GLY A 16 -1.86 -13.36 -2.85
CA GLY A 16 -2.89 -12.94 -3.79
C GLY A 16 -2.77 -13.69 -5.12
N ALA A 17 -3.80 -13.59 -5.96
CA ALA A 17 -3.82 -14.10 -7.33
C ALA A 17 -4.66 -13.18 -8.22
N ASN A 18 -4.33 -13.07 -9.50
CA ASN A 18 -5.08 -12.26 -10.48
C ASN A 18 -5.31 -10.80 -10.01
N ASN A 19 -4.31 -10.21 -9.35
CA ASN A 19 -4.39 -8.86 -8.76
C ASN A 19 -5.49 -8.68 -7.70
N GLN A 20 -5.86 -9.76 -6.99
CA GLN A 20 -6.87 -9.76 -5.95
C GLN A 20 -6.42 -10.56 -4.72
N MET A 21 -6.99 -10.22 -3.57
CA MET A 21 -6.92 -11.07 -2.38
C MET A 21 -7.74 -12.34 -2.61
N LEU A 22 -7.16 -13.50 -2.29
CA LEU A 22 -7.83 -14.80 -2.42
C LEU A 22 -8.88 -15.07 -1.33
N TRP A 23 -8.87 -14.26 -0.27
CA TRP A 23 -9.76 -14.41 0.87
C TRP A 23 -10.30 -13.05 1.31
N HIS A 24 -11.46 -13.08 1.94
CA HIS A 24 -12.06 -11.92 2.58
C HIS A 24 -12.22 -12.21 4.07
N ILE A 25 -11.25 -11.77 4.87
CA ILE A 25 -11.23 -11.96 6.33
C ILE A 25 -11.38 -10.58 6.97
N PRO A 26 -12.58 -10.19 7.44
CA PRO A 26 -12.83 -8.85 7.98
C PRO A 26 -11.90 -8.46 9.13
N GLU A 27 -11.49 -9.43 9.95
CA GLU A 27 -10.58 -9.24 11.08
C GLU A 27 -9.17 -8.84 10.61
N ASP A 28 -8.70 -9.42 9.51
CA ASP A 28 -7.40 -9.08 8.90
C ASP A 28 -7.41 -7.64 8.38
N PHE A 29 -8.51 -7.21 7.72
CA PHE A 29 -8.65 -5.82 7.28
C PHE A 29 -8.73 -4.82 8.45
N LYS A 30 -9.40 -5.20 9.55
CA LYS A 30 -9.44 -4.38 10.78
C LYS A 30 -8.05 -4.25 11.38
N HIS A 31 -7.31 -5.36 11.47
CA HIS A 31 -5.93 -5.37 11.95
C HIS A 31 -5.02 -4.49 11.06
N PHE A 32 -5.05 -4.68 9.74
CA PHE A 32 -4.30 -3.85 8.80
C PHE A 32 -4.63 -2.36 8.98
N LYS A 33 -5.92 -2.01 9.10
CA LYS A 33 -6.35 -0.63 9.34
C LYS A 33 -5.82 -0.08 10.67
N SER A 34 -5.89 -0.83 11.77
CA SER A 34 -5.42 -0.34 13.07
C SER A 34 -3.90 -0.19 13.10
N THR A 35 -3.17 -1.14 12.52
CA THR A 35 -1.70 -1.15 12.51
C THR A 35 -1.13 -0.05 11.63
N THR A 36 -1.83 0.32 10.55
CA THR A 36 -1.38 1.32 9.58
C THR A 36 -1.92 2.73 9.82
N MET A 37 -2.80 2.92 10.81
CA MET A 37 -3.48 4.21 11.00
C MET A 37 -2.50 5.33 11.34
N GLY A 38 -2.61 6.47 10.65
CA GLY A 38 -1.72 7.62 10.85
C GLY A 38 -0.33 7.48 10.24
N CYS A 39 0.06 6.28 9.79
CA CYS A 39 1.33 6.06 9.10
C CYS A 39 1.19 6.24 7.58
N PRO A 40 2.23 6.74 6.90
CA PRO A 40 2.31 6.68 5.44
C PRO A 40 2.32 5.23 4.93
N ILE A 41 1.62 4.97 3.83
CA ILE A 41 1.56 3.67 3.19
C ILE A 41 2.10 3.75 1.78
N LEU A 42 3.24 3.11 1.58
CA LEU A 42 3.86 2.93 0.28
C LEU A 42 3.38 1.61 -0.31
N MET A 43 2.87 1.65 -1.52
CA MET A 43 2.41 0.46 -2.24
C MET A 43 2.74 0.55 -3.73
N GLY A 44 2.83 -0.59 -4.40
CA GLY A 44 2.99 -0.61 -5.85
C GLY A 44 1.68 -0.27 -6.58
N ARG A 45 1.78 0.25 -7.81
CA ARG A 45 0.64 0.55 -8.69
C ARG A 45 -0.41 -0.56 -8.76
N LYS A 46 0.00 -1.82 -8.91
CA LYS A 46 -0.93 -2.96 -9.03
C LYS A 46 -1.77 -3.17 -7.75
N THR A 47 -1.17 -2.97 -6.58
CA THR A 47 -1.87 -3.01 -5.29
C THR A 47 -2.86 -1.86 -5.18
N TRP A 48 -2.47 -0.66 -5.59
CA TRP A 48 -3.36 0.50 -5.64
C TRP A 48 -4.58 0.24 -6.52
N GLU A 49 -4.38 -0.29 -7.74
CA GLU A 49 -5.46 -0.66 -8.67
C GLU A 49 -6.38 -1.75 -8.09
N SER A 50 -5.82 -2.69 -7.33
CA SER A 50 -6.58 -3.74 -6.63
C SER A 50 -7.46 -3.17 -5.51
N ILE A 51 -6.94 -2.21 -4.73
CA ILE A 51 -7.69 -1.53 -3.65
C ILE A 51 -8.74 -0.59 -4.24
N GLY A 52 -8.42 0.10 -5.33
CA GLY A 52 -9.32 0.95 -6.12
C GLY A 52 -9.69 2.30 -5.47
N ARG A 53 -9.16 2.60 -4.27
CA ARG A 53 -9.46 3.85 -3.55
C ARG A 53 -8.38 4.21 -2.53
N PRO A 54 -8.24 5.49 -2.16
CA PRO A 54 -7.40 5.90 -1.04
C PRO A 54 -7.81 5.22 0.25
N LEU A 55 -6.82 4.82 1.05
CA LEU A 55 -7.03 4.33 2.39
C LEU A 55 -7.20 5.53 3.35
N PRO A 56 -8.40 5.76 3.95
CA PRO A 56 -8.64 6.95 4.75
C PRO A 56 -7.74 7.01 5.99
N GLY A 57 -7.38 8.22 6.42
CA GLY A 57 -6.55 8.47 7.59
C GLY A 57 -5.06 8.13 7.41
N ARG A 58 -4.63 7.90 6.17
CA ARG A 58 -3.25 7.52 5.81
C ARG A 58 -2.79 8.31 4.58
N LYS A 59 -1.52 8.70 4.57
CA LYS A 59 -0.87 9.21 3.36
C LYS A 59 -0.63 8.03 2.42
N ASN A 60 -1.29 8.01 1.28
CA ASN A 60 -1.15 6.94 0.31
C ASN A 60 -0.07 7.34 -0.71
N VAL A 61 0.95 6.49 -0.87
CA VAL A 61 2.05 6.70 -1.82
C VAL A 61 2.09 5.51 -2.78
N VAL A 62 2.00 5.79 -4.08
CA VAL A 62 1.96 4.78 -5.14
C VAL A 62 3.27 4.81 -5.92
N ILE A 63 4.00 3.69 -5.89
CA ILE A 63 5.25 3.53 -6.62
C ILE A 63 4.94 2.99 -8.03
N THR A 64 5.33 3.75 -9.05
CA THR A 64 5.09 3.40 -10.46
C THR A 64 6.19 3.97 -11.37
N ARG A 65 6.60 3.20 -12.38
CA ARG A 65 7.52 3.69 -13.43
C ARG A 65 6.78 4.26 -14.64
N GLN A 66 5.45 4.24 -14.62
CA GLN A 66 4.63 4.77 -15.69
C GLN A 66 4.55 6.29 -15.56
N GLU A 67 5.14 7.00 -16.51
CA GLU A 67 5.05 8.45 -16.59
C GLU A 67 3.59 8.91 -16.71
N ALA A 68 3.28 10.05 -16.10
CA ALA A 68 1.94 10.63 -16.05
C ALA A 68 0.83 9.71 -15.50
N TYR A 69 1.17 8.68 -14.71
CA TYR A 69 0.17 7.88 -14.02
C TYR A 69 -0.49 8.68 -12.89
N GLU A 70 -1.82 8.72 -12.91
CA GLU A 70 -2.62 9.38 -11.88
C GLU A 70 -3.21 8.36 -10.91
N ALA A 71 -3.04 8.63 -9.61
CA ALA A 71 -3.66 7.90 -8.52
C ALA A 71 -4.48 8.88 -7.67
N PRO A 72 -5.77 9.10 -7.98
CA PRO A 72 -6.57 10.11 -7.28
C PRO A 72 -6.58 9.89 -5.76
N GLY A 73 -6.13 10.89 -5.00
CA GLY A 73 -6.02 10.82 -3.54
C GLY A 73 -4.76 10.11 -3.00
N ALA A 74 -3.79 9.84 -3.85
CA ALA A 74 -2.45 9.38 -3.49
C ALA A 74 -1.36 10.20 -4.19
N VAL A 75 -0.13 10.11 -3.69
CA VAL A 75 1.05 10.69 -4.33
C VAL A 75 1.77 9.62 -5.12
N CYS A 76 2.03 9.86 -6.41
CA CYS A 76 2.82 8.95 -7.25
C CYS A 76 4.30 9.27 -7.14
N VAL A 77 5.14 8.24 -7.02
CA VAL A 77 6.61 8.33 -7.05
C VAL A 77 7.19 7.30 -8.00
N SER A 78 8.38 7.57 -8.53
CA SER A 78 9.04 6.75 -9.55
C SER A 78 9.87 5.58 -8.99
N SER A 79 10.25 5.66 -7.70
CA SER A 79 11.05 4.65 -7.03
C SER A 79 10.70 4.49 -5.55
N LEU A 80 11.24 3.43 -4.93
CA LEU A 80 11.08 3.21 -3.49
C LEU A 80 11.86 4.27 -2.70
N GLU A 81 13.04 4.63 -3.17
CA GLU A 81 13.92 5.62 -2.56
C GLU A 81 13.25 7.00 -2.51
N GLU A 82 12.60 7.40 -3.60
CA GLU A 82 11.82 8.64 -3.67
C GLU A 82 10.62 8.59 -2.71
N GLY A 83 9.92 7.46 -2.65
CA GLY A 83 8.82 7.25 -1.72
C GLY A 83 9.24 7.34 -0.25
N LEU A 84 10.40 6.77 0.11
CA LEU A 84 10.96 6.85 1.45
C LEU A 84 11.41 8.27 1.80
N ALA A 85 12.07 8.97 0.86
CA ALA A 85 12.48 10.36 1.05
C ALA A 85 11.26 11.28 1.25
N LEU A 86 10.15 11.05 0.54
CA LEU A 86 8.91 11.81 0.64
C LEU A 86 8.25 11.75 2.03
N VAL A 87 8.57 10.72 2.84
CA VAL A 87 7.94 10.47 4.15
C VAL A 87 8.96 10.39 5.27
N ALA A 88 10.20 10.84 5.04
CA ALA A 88 11.30 10.72 5.99
C ALA A 88 11.13 11.54 7.29
N ASP A 89 10.36 12.62 7.21
CA ASP A 89 10.11 13.56 8.32
C ASP A 89 8.77 13.31 9.05
N GLU A 90 8.06 12.22 8.71
CA GLU A 90 6.83 11.77 9.36
C GLU A 90 7.11 10.65 10.38
#